data_AF-A0A1J4KLZ6-F1
#
_entry.id   AF-A0A1J4KLZ6-F1
#
_cell.length_a   1.000
_cell.length_b   1.000
_cell.length_c   1.000
_cell.angle_alpha   90.00
_cell.angle_beta   90.00
_cell.angle_gamma   90.00
#
_symmetry.space_group_name_H-M   'P 1'
#
loop_
_entity.id
_entity.type
_entity.pdbx_description
1 polymer ?
#
loop_
_entity_poly.entity_id
_entity_poly.type
_entity_poly.pdbx_seq_one_letter_code
_entity_poly.pdbx_strand_id
1 'polypeptide(L)'
;MSVILPSWLNSRIFFLKSQGRLNLSGEKRTDLSALSHPEIEKLLFLMKILDVSKTDITSLDGLSFYKGLAHFYGDYSQISTLRNFRNLRSVTSISLIGTPVSEHPNYKLSLLLVVGQSLKLIDGKLIPKNIRKNAKHYSPIAIDLINAGWMAEWPCPPIDELIELSEKFNIVSSPVMIKPIDIEIFDEDRKKNLYTGEFESTLRKLKKRHEETLKRGQALFGILEDSSSEEEMEEENDEVCDEVSGEVCDEEIAGGNNEAVFNNEIADVLHRKGVELENDQNGSNDDVIVDAVKSLCAQKKI
;
A
#
# COMPACT_ATOMS: atom_id res chain seq x y z
N MET A 1 -32.50 25.68 -19.29
CA MET A 1 -33.61 25.12 -18.50
C MET A 1 -33.19 25.20 -17.05
N SER A 2 -33.94 25.91 -16.20
CA SER A 2 -33.63 25.96 -14.76
C SER A 2 -33.84 24.57 -14.16
N VAL A 3 -32.79 23.94 -13.64
CA VAL A 3 -32.93 22.66 -12.94
C VAL A 3 -33.74 22.89 -11.68
N ILE A 4 -34.87 22.18 -11.55
CA ILE A 4 -35.68 22.21 -10.33
C ILE A 4 -34.93 21.39 -9.29
N LEU A 5 -34.24 22.08 -8.39
CA LEU A 5 -33.58 21.46 -7.25
C LEU A 5 -34.63 20.90 -6.30
N PRO A 6 -34.43 19.68 -5.76
CA PRO A 6 -35.24 19.21 -4.65
C PRO A 6 -35.18 20.20 -3.49
N SER A 7 -36.32 20.45 -2.85
CA SER A 7 -36.42 21.41 -1.73
C SER A 7 -35.45 21.08 -0.59
N TRP A 8 -35.25 19.79 -0.31
CA TRP A 8 -34.30 19.30 0.69
C TRP A 8 -32.85 19.70 0.38
N LEU A 9 -32.48 19.76 -0.90
CA LEU A 9 -31.11 20.09 -1.31
C LEU A 9 -30.89 21.61 -1.42
N ASN A 10 -31.88 22.34 -1.92
CA ASN A 10 -31.78 23.78 -2.15
C ASN A 10 -31.50 24.55 -0.84
N SER A 11 -32.11 24.13 0.27
CA SER A 11 -31.88 24.73 1.59
C SER A 11 -30.47 24.50 2.16
N ARG A 12 -29.76 23.47 1.67
CA ARG A 12 -28.45 23.04 2.19
C ARG A 12 -27.27 23.49 1.32
N ILE A 13 -27.49 23.69 0.01
CA ILE A 13 -26.47 24.18 -0.94
C ILE A 13 -25.86 25.51 -0.50
N PHE A 14 -26.60 26.37 0.21
CA PHE A 14 -26.07 27.66 0.67
C PHE A 14 -24.83 27.51 1.57
N PHE A 15 -24.83 26.51 2.46
CA PHE A 15 -23.71 26.27 3.40
C PHE A 15 -22.48 25.67 2.73
N LEU A 16 -22.65 25.10 1.54
CA LEU A 16 -21.56 24.52 0.78
C LEU A 16 -20.53 25.57 0.36
N LYS A 17 -20.99 26.75 -0.09
CA LYS A 17 -20.10 27.83 -0.53
C LYS A 17 -19.27 28.42 0.61
N SER A 18 -19.82 28.46 1.83
CA SER A 18 -19.16 29.06 2.98
C SER A 18 -18.31 28.07 3.79
N GLN A 19 -18.78 26.83 3.96
CA GLN A 19 -18.16 25.85 4.86
C GLN A 19 -17.55 24.65 4.12
N GLY A 20 -17.88 24.44 2.84
CA GLY A 20 -17.50 23.22 2.11
C GLY A 20 -18.12 21.96 2.71
N ARG A 21 -19.21 22.08 3.47
CA ARG A 21 -19.92 20.97 4.12
C ARG A 21 -21.30 20.83 3.51
N LEU A 22 -21.66 19.63 3.09
CA LEU A 22 -23.01 19.27 2.73
C LEU A 22 -23.59 18.37 3.83
N ASN A 23 -24.52 18.92 4.61
CA ASN A 23 -25.21 18.18 5.66
C ASN A 23 -26.61 17.80 5.20
N LEU A 24 -26.82 16.50 5.01
CA LEU A 24 -28.08 15.84 4.66
C LEU A 24 -28.59 14.97 5.82
N SER A 25 -28.08 15.16 7.03
CA SER A 25 -28.42 14.31 8.16
C SER A 25 -29.89 14.46 8.55
N GLY A 26 -30.55 13.32 8.76
CA GLY A 26 -31.96 13.26 9.16
C GLY A 26 -32.98 13.52 8.04
N GLU A 27 -32.51 13.77 6.81
CA GLU A 27 -33.39 13.95 5.66
C GLU A 27 -34.03 12.62 5.25
N LYS A 28 -35.35 12.64 5.01
CA LYS A 28 -36.12 11.49 4.54
C LYS A 28 -36.18 11.50 3.02
N ARG A 29 -35.99 10.33 2.39
CA ARG A 29 -35.93 10.18 0.91
C ARG A 29 -34.77 10.92 0.24
N THR A 30 -33.58 10.82 0.83
CA THR A 30 -32.35 11.34 0.20
C THR A 30 -31.99 10.51 -1.02
N ASP A 31 -32.04 11.13 -2.20
CA ASP A 31 -31.54 10.55 -3.45
C ASP A 31 -30.22 11.19 -3.82
N LEU A 32 -29.14 10.40 -3.78
CA LEU A 32 -27.79 10.86 -4.10
C LEU A 32 -27.60 11.12 -5.59
N SER A 33 -28.45 10.54 -6.45
CA SER A 33 -28.44 10.76 -7.90
C SER A 33 -28.64 12.24 -8.25
N ALA A 34 -29.40 12.97 -7.41
CA ALA A 34 -29.58 14.40 -7.57
C ALA A 34 -28.24 15.15 -7.55
N LEU A 35 -27.27 14.71 -6.74
CA LEU A 35 -25.96 15.36 -6.61
C LEU A 35 -25.08 15.22 -7.87
N SER A 36 -25.40 14.27 -8.73
CA SER A 36 -24.69 14.03 -9.99
C SER A 36 -25.18 14.90 -11.16
N HIS A 37 -26.19 15.75 -10.93
CA HIS A 37 -26.59 16.71 -11.96
C HIS A 37 -25.47 17.73 -12.25
N PRO A 38 -25.19 18.03 -13.53
CA PRO A 38 -24.02 18.83 -13.92
C PRO A 38 -24.05 20.27 -13.41
N GLU A 39 -25.23 20.84 -13.15
CA GLU A 39 -25.35 22.17 -12.52
C GLU A 39 -24.97 22.15 -11.03
N ILE A 40 -25.31 21.06 -10.34
CA ILE A 40 -25.04 20.87 -8.91
C ILE A 40 -23.60 20.44 -8.71
N GLU A 41 -23.08 19.57 -9.57
CA GLU A 41 -21.71 19.06 -9.53
C GLU A 41 -20.68 20.20 -9.53
N LYS A 42 -20.91 21.25 -10.32
CA LYS A 42 -20.08 22.47 -10.32
C LYS A 42 -20.02 23.16 -8.96
N LEU A 43 -21.11 23.14 -8.21
CA LEU A 43 -21.17 23.70 -6.86
C LEU A 43 -20.49 22.77 -5.85
N LEU A 44 -20.65 21.45 -6.03
CA LEU A 44 -20.11 20.39 -5.18
C LEU A 44 -18.60 20.20 -5.32
N PHE A 45 -17.96 20.80 -6.32
CA PHE A 45 -16.49 20.76 -6.44
C PHE A 45 -15.76 21.28 -5.19
N LEU A 46 -16.37 22.19 -4.43
CA LEU A 46 -15.82 22.74 -3.18
C LEU A 46 -16.14 21.89 -1.94
N MET A 47 -16.88 20.79 -2.10
CA MET A 47 -17.31 19.93 -0.99
C MET A 47 -16.11 19.18 -0.40
N LYS A 48 -15.89 19.40 0.90
CA LYS A 48 -14.87 18.71 1.72
C LYS A 48 -15.49 17.68 2.66
N ILE A 49 -16.74 17.89 3.07
CA ILE A 49 -17.44 17.04 4.02
C ILE A 49 -18.83 16.73 3.49
N LEU A 50 -19.17 15.45 3.45
CA LEU A 50 -20.51 14.96 3.16
C LEU A 50 -21.03 14.22 4.38
N ASP A 51 -22.15 14.67 4.92
CA ASP A 51 -22.84 14.01 6.03
C ASP A 51 -24.23 13.56 5.58
N VAL A 52 -24.42 12.24 5.58
CA VAL A 52 -25.66 11.53 5.24
C VAL A 52 -26.14 10.67 6.42
N SER A 53 -25.73 11.02 7.64
CA SER A 53 -26.07 10.27 8.85
C SER A 53 -27.58 10.32 9.13
N LYS A 54 -28.16 9.26 9.70
CA LYS A 54 -29.61 9.17 9.99
C LYS A 54 -30.52 9.34 8.76
N THR A 55 -30.07 8.86 7.61
CA THR A 55 -30.87 8.82 6.38
C THR A 55 -31.22 7.39 5.99
N ASP A 56 -32.19 7.24 5.09
CA ASP A 56 -32.68 5.93 4.64
C ASP A 56 -31.84 5.31 3.50
N ILE A 57 -30.67 5.87 3.19
CA ILE A 57 -29.83 5.38 2.08
C ILE A 57 -29.27 3.99 2.41
N THR A 58 -29.29 3.09 1.42
CA THR A 58 -28.80 1.71 1.55
C THR A 58 -27.43 1.47 0.89
N SER A 59 -27.05 2.35 -0.04
CA SER A 59 -25.74 2.39 -0.71
C SER A 59 -25.44 3.82 -1.17
N LEU A 60 -24.31 4.02 -1.86
CA LEU A 60 -23.93 5.31 -2.44
C LEU A 60 -24.27 5.44 -3.92
N ASP A 61 -25.19 4.61 -4.43
CA ASP A 61 -25.57 4.66 -5.84
C ASP A 61 -26.02 6.06 -6.25
N GLY A 62 -25.64 6.47 -7.45
CA GLY A 62 -25.94 7.81 -7.96
C GLY A 62 -25.03 8.91 -7.42
N LEU A 63 -24.13 8.64 -6.46
CA LEU A 63 -23.11 9.61 -6.03
C LEU A 63 -21.94 9.65 -7.04
N SER A 64 -21.60 10.85 -7.54
CA SER A 64 -20.41 11.08 -8.37
C SER A 64 -19.09 11.15 -7.57
N PHE A 65 -17.97 11.08 -8.27
CA PHE A 65 -16.65 11.26 -7.66
C PHE A 65 -16.33 12.74 -7.40
N TYR A 66 -16.07 13.10 -6.14
CA TYR A 66 -15.67 14.46 -5.75
C TYR A 66 -14.23 14.50 -5.24
N LYS A 67 -13.32 15.08 -6.05
CA LYS A 67 -11.89 15.13 -5.74
C LYS A 67 -11.56 15.82 -4.41
N GLY A 68 -12.33 16.84 -4.02
CA GLY A 68 -12.13 17.61 -2.78
C GLY A 68 -12.68 16.99 -1.51
N LEU A 69 -13.43 15.88 -1.62
CA LEU A 69 -14.11 15.26 -0.48
C LEU A 69 -13.10 14.56 0.44
N ALA A 70 -12.99 15.05 1.67
CA ALA A 70 -12.02 14.57 2.66
C ALA A 70 -12.66 13.75 3.79
N HIS A 71 -13.92 14.04 4.13
CA HIS A 71 -14.66 13.35 5.19
C HIS A 71 -16.04 12.93 4.72
N PHE A 72 -16.43 11.71 5.08
CA PHE A 72 -17.75 11.17 4.83
C PHE A 72 -18.34 10.61 6.13
N TYR A 73 -19.55 11.02 6.47
CA TYR A 73 -20.30 10.56 7.65
C TYR A 73 -21.61 9.92 7.19
N GLY A 74 -21.84 8.67 7.56
CA GLY A 74 -23.06 7.92 7.27
C GLY A 74 -23.58 7.19 8.50
N ASP A 75 -23.36 7.74 9.70
CA ASP A 75 -23.71 7.09 10.95
C ASP A 75 -25.23 6.92 11.07
N TYR A 76 -25.68 5.80 11.63
CA TYR A 76 -27.10 5.47 11.82
C TYR A 76 -27.94 5.55 10.54
N SER A 77 -27.32 5.36 9.37
CA SER A 77 -28.02 5.18 8.09
C SER A 77 -28.34 3.69 7.84
N GLN A 78 -29.08 3.41 6.77
CA GLN A 78 -29.44 2.03 6.38
C GLN A 78 -28.42 1.38 5.42
N ILE A 79 -27.18 1.89 5.37
CA ILE A 79 -26.14 1.38 4.47
C ILE A 79 -25.82 -0.07 4.83
N SER A 80 -26.23 -0.98 3.95
CA SER A 80 -26.04 -2.42 4.10
C SER A 80 -24.99 -2.98 3.15
N THR A 81 -24.62 -2.23 2.12
CA THR A 81 -23.61 -2.63 1.12
C THR A 81 -22.65 -1.50 0.83
N LEU A 82 -21.42 -1.83 0.43
CA LEU A 82 -20.42 -0.85 0.00
C LEU A 82 -20.52 -0.50 -1.49
N ARG A 83 -21.72 -0.61 -2.06
CA ARG A 83 -21.95 -0.33 -3.48
C ARG A 83 -21.72 1.14 -3.79
N ASN A 84 -21.00 1.40 -4.88
CA ASN A 84 -20.56 2.72 -5.34
C ASN A 84 -19.59 3.49 -4.39
N PHE A 85 -18.98 2.82 -3.40
CA PHE A 85 -17.99 3.47 -2.51
C PHE A 85 -16.67 3.82 -3.19
N ARG A 86 -16.39 3.33 -4.40
CA ARG A 86 -15.20 3.72 -5.18
C ARG A 86 -15.16 5.22 -5.50
N ASN A 87 -16.31 5.89 -5.47
CA ASN A 87 -16.41 7.34 -5.63
C ASN A 87 -15.94 8.13 -4.40
N LEU A 88 -15.66 7.45 -3.28
CA LEU A 88 -15.05 8.05 -2.09
C LEU A 88 -13.52 7.92 -2.06
N ARG A 89 -12.85 7.55 -3.16
CA ARG A 89 -11.39 7.34 -3.20
C ARG A 89 -10.51 8.53 -2.76
N SER A 90 -11.06 9.74 -2.70
CA SER A 90 -10.39 10.95 -2.17
C SER A 90 -10.47 11.09 -0.65
N VAL A 91 -11.39 10.35 -0.01
CA VAL A 91 -11.74 10.50 1.40
C VAL A 91 -10.64 9.98 2.32
N THR A 92 -10.34 10.75 3.36
CA THR A 92 -9.35 10.41 4.38
C THR A 92 -9.97 9.85 5.67
N SER A 93 -11.25 10.16 5.91
CA SER A 93 -11.98 9.74 7.10
C SER A 93 -13.41 9.34 6.75
N ILE A 94 -13.80 8.14 7.14
CA ILE A 94 -15.16 7.60 6.96
C ILE A 94 -15.73 7.21 8.33
N SER A 95 -17.00 7.50 8.57
CA SER A 95 -17.76 7.00 9.72
C SER A 95 -19.05 6.34 9.24
N LEU A 96 -19.29 5.10 9.67
CA LEU A 96 -20.48 4.29 9.35
C LEU A 96 -21.03 3.63 10.62
N ILE A 97 -20.92 4.27 11.77
CA ILE A 97 -21.29 3.71 13.07
C ILE A 97 -22.80 3.47 13.10
N GLY A 98 -23.22 2.28 13.55
CA GLY A 98 -24.65 1.95 13.66
C GLY A 98 -25.35 1.74 12.32
N THR A 99 -24.59 1.37 11.28
CA THR A 99 -25.12 0.92 9.99
C THR A 99 -25.06 -0.60 9.88
N PRO A 100 -25.95 -1.26 9.09
CA PRO A 100 -25.87 -2.71 8.90
C PRO A 100 -24.52 -3.20 8.38
N VAL A 101 -23.83 -2.42 7.53
CA VAL A 101 -22.50 -2.79 7.03
C VAL A 101 -21.43 -2.82 8.13
N SER A 102 -21.57 -1.99 9.17
CA SER A 102 -20.61 -1.94 10.28
C SER A 102 -20.62 -3.17 11.19
N GLU A 103 -21.69 -3.98 11.13
CA GLU A 103 -21.81 -5.24 11.87
C GLU A 103 -21.00 -6.38 11.23
N HIS A 104 -20.64 -6.25 9.96
CA HIS A 104 -19.90 -7.29 9.24
C HIS A 104 -18.44 -7.37 9.72
N PRO A 105 -17.87 -8.55 10.04
CA PRO A 105 -16.55 -8.67 10.66
C PRO A 105 -15.42 -8.01 9.85
N ASN A 106 -15.52 -8.06 8.52
CA ASN A 106 -14.51 -7.58 7.59
C ASN A 106 -14.84 -6.23 6.94
N TYR A 107 -15.78 -5.45 7.50
CA TYR A 107 -16.20 -4.18 6.88
C TYR A 107 -15.04 -3.18 6.75
N LYS A 108 -14.17 -3.09 7.76
CA LYS A 108 -13.01 -2.18 7.74
C LYS A 108 -12.02 -2.52 6.63
N LEU A 109 -11.82 -3.82 6.39
CA LEU A 109 -10.97 -4.32 5.31
C LEU A 109 -11.61 -3.99 3.96
N SER A 110 -12.91 -4.24 3.82
CA SER A 110 -13.67 -3.96 2.60
C SER A 110 -13.65 -2.47 2.25
N LEU A 111 -13.85 -1.59 3.25
CA LEU A 111 -13.75 -0.14 3.11
C LEU A 111 -12.35 0.29 2.65
N LEU A 112 -11.30 -0.28 3.26
CA LEU A 112 -9.93 0.05 2.90
C LEU A 112 -9.61 -0.36 1.45
N LEU A 113 -10.13 -1.50 0.99
CA LEU A 113 -9.94 -1.98 -0.38
C LEU A 113 -10.65 -1.06 -1.40
N VAL A 114 -11.92 -0.72 -1.15
CA VAL A 114 -12.72 0.05 -2.12
C VAL A 114 -12.33 1.54 -2.19
N VAL A 115 -11.97 2.14 -1.06
CA VAL A 115 -11.55 3.55 -0.98
C VAL A 115 -10.07 3.70 -1.34
N GLY A 116 -9.24 2.73 -0.94
CA GLY A 116 -7.81 2.71 -1.19
C GLY A 116 -6.97 3.37 -0.10
N GLN A 117 -5.75 3.77 -0.49
CA GLN A 117 -4.70 4.17 0.46
C GLN A 117 -4.92 5.54 1.11
N SER A 118 -5.77 6.39 0.53
CA SER A 118 -6.14 7.71 1.03
C SER A 118 -6.84 7.65 2.40
N LEU A 119 -7.54 6.55 2.68
CA LEU A 119 -8.28 6.36 3.92
C LEU A 119 -7.32 6.15 5.10
N LYS A 120 -7.46 6.98 6.14
CA LYS A 120 -6.63 6.96 7.35
C LYS A 120 -7.45 6.64 8.60
N LEU A 121 -8.69 7.11 8.65
CA LEU A 121 -9.59 6.99 9.79
C LEU A 121 -10.88 6.27 9.39
N ILE A 122 -11.28 5.30 10.20
CA ILE A 122 -12.58 4.61 10.11
C ILE A 122 -13.23 4.69 11.49
N ASP A 123 -14.44 5.25 11.57
CA ASP A 123 -15.22 5.42 12.80
C ASP A 123 -14.42 6.14 13.91
N GLY A 124 -13.69 7.18 13.51
CA GLY A 124 -12.82 7.98 14.41
C GLY A 124 -11.53 7.27 14.85
N LYS A 125 -11.27 6.04 14.41
CA LYS A 125 -10.07 5.26 14.79
C LYS A 125 -9.09 5.14 13.63
N LEU A 126 -7.79 5.19 13.93
CA LEU A 126 -6.73 4.95 12.95
C LEU A 126 -6.78 3.50 12.45
N ILE A 127 -6.65 3.30 11.14
CA ILE A 127 -6.64 1.95 10.55
C ILE A 127 -5.39 1.18 11.04
N PRO A 128 -5.56 0.02 11.68
CA PRO A 128 -4.45 -0.81 12.13
C PRO A 128 -3.54 -1.27 10.98
N LYS A 129 -2.23 -1.37 11.24
CA LYS A 129 -1.24 -1.83 10.25
C LYS A 129 -1.55 -3.23 9.71
N ASN A 130 -2.14 -4.11 10.52
CA ASN A 130 -2.51 -5.47 10.12
C ASN A 130 -3.56 -5.49 9.00
N ILE A 131 -4.60 -4.64 9.09
CA ILE A 131 -5.62 -4.53 8.03
C ILE A 131 -4.98 -4.05 6.73
N ARG A 132 -4.03 -3.10 6.81
CA ARG A 132 -3.27 -2.64 5.63
C ARG A 132 -2.39 -3.73 5.02
N LYS A 133 -1.82 -4.62 5.82
CA LYS A 133 -1.07 -5.79 5.32
C LYS A 133 -2.01 -6.77 4.63
N ASN A 134 -3.14 -7.10 5.26
CA ASN A 134 -4.14 -8.00 4.71
C ASN A 134 -4.70 -7.49 3.37
N ALA A 135 -4.95 -6.19 3.26
CA ALA A 135 -5.44 -5.57 2.03
C ALA A 135 -4.49 -5.73 0.83
N LYS A 136 -3.17 -5.88 1.06
CA LYS A 136 -2.20 -6.10 -0.03
C LYS A 136 -2.31 -7.47 -0.69
N HIS A 137 -2.96 -8.44 -0.05
CA HIS A 137 -3.14 -9.78 -0.61
C HIS A 137 -4.30 -9.87 -1.60
N TYR A 138 -5.19 -8.87 -1.63
CA TYR A 138 -6.34 -8.88 -2.52
C TYR A 138 -5.94 -8.41 -3.92
N SER A 139 -6.45 -9.12 -4.93
CA SER A 139 -6.39 -8.71 -6.32
C SER A 139 -7.22 -7.43 -6.56
N PRO A 140 -6.87 -6.58 -7.54
CA PRO A 140 -7.69 -5.43 -7.94
C PRO A 140 -9.15 -5.78 -8.27
N ILE A 141 -9.43 -7.02 -8.70
CA ILE A 141 -10.79 -7.52 -8.97
C ILE A 141 -11.69 -7.40 -7.73
N ALA A 142 -11.12 -7.59 -6.53
CA ALA A 142 -11.86 -7.44 -5.28
C ALA A 142 -12.42 -6.02 -5.08
N ILE A 143 -11.75 -5.00 -5.60
CA ILE A 143 -12.21 -3.61 -5.50
C ILE A 143 -13.50 -3.43 -6.30
N ASP A 144 -13.55 -3.98 -7.51
CA ASP A 144 -14.73 -3.91 -8.37
C ASP A 144 -15.89 -4.72 -7.79
N LEU A 145 -15.60 -5.91 -7.25
CA LEU A 145 -16.58 -6.74 -6.53
C LEU A 145 -17.19 -6.00 -5.34
N ILE A 146 -16.37 -5.38 -4.48
CA ILE A 146 -16.87 -4.62 -3.33
C ILE A 146 -17.70 -3.44 -3.80
N ASN A 147 -17.27 -2.76 -4.85
CA ASN A 147 -18.03 -1.66 -5.43
C ASN A 147 -19.36 -2.09 -6.06
N ALA A 148 -19.53 -3.37 -6.41
CA ALA A 148 -20.79 -3.98 -6.84
C ALA A 148 -21.67 -4.47 -5.68
N GLY A 149 -21.14 -4.48 -4.45
CA GLY A 149 -21.87 -4.84 -3.22
C GLY A 149 -21.42 -6.16 -2.58
N TRP A 150 -20.36 -6.79 -3.06
CA TRP A 150 -19.71 -7.90 -2.35
C TRP A 150 -19.00 -7.40 -1.08
N MET A 151 -18.83 -8.26 -0.08
CA MET A 151 -18.11 -7.95 1.15
C MET A 151 -16.88 -8.85 1.26
N ALA A 152 -15.73 -8.30 1.63
CA ALA A 152 -14.50 -9.07 1.67
C ALA A 152 -14.54 -10.14 2.77
N GLU A 153 -14.09 -11.35 2.44
CA GLU A 153 -13.92 -12.45 3.36
C GLU A 153 -12.43 -12.65 3.66
N TRP A 154 -12.09 -13.06 4.89
CA TRP A 154 -10.72 -13.39 5.29
C TRP A 154 -10.68 -14.83 5.81
N PRO A 155 -9.80 -15.71 5.30
CA PRO A 155 -8.71 -15.45 4.34
C PRO A 155 -9.18 -15.04 2.94
N CYS A 156 -8.31 -14.39 2.17
CA CYS A 156 -8.62 -13.98 0.79
C CYS A 156 -8.97 -15.22 -0.05
N PRO A 157 -10.14 -15.23 -0.74
CA PRO A 157 -10.49 -16.28 -1.69
C PRO A 157 -9.44 -16.41 -2.80
N PRO A 158 -9.28 -17.61 -3.40
CA PRO A 158 -8.44 -17.80 -4.57
C PRO A 158 -8.95 -16.96 -5.75
N ILE A 159 -8.06 -16.67 -6.70
CA ILE A 159 -8.39 -15.76 -7.80
C ILE A 159 -9.50 -16.29 -8.70
N ASP A 160 -9.60 -17.61 -8.86
CA ASP A 160 -10.62 -18.28 -9.67
C ASP A 160 -12.02 -18.05 -9.10
N GLU A 161 -12.19 -18.15 -7.77
CA GLU A 161 -13.46 -17.82 -7.10
C GLU A 161 -13.84 -16.34 -7.25
N LEU A 162 -12.85 -15.43 -7.22
CA LEU A 162 -13.11 -14.01 -7.46
C LEU A 162 -13.57 -13.75 -8.90
N ILE A 163 -13.08 -14.51 -9.88
CA ILE A 163 -13.50 -14.43 -11.27
C ILE A 163 -14.95 -14.94 -11.41
N GLU A 164 -15.28 -16.09 -10.82
CA GLU A 164 -16.67 -16.61 -10.80
C GLU A 164 -17.65 -15.62 -10.14
N LEU A 165 -17.24 -15.01 -9.02
CA LEU A 165 -18.01 -13.94 -8.39
C LEU A 165 -18.17 -12.74 -9.32
N SER A 166 -17.14 -12.36 -10.06
CA SER A 166 -17.22 -11.21 -10.98
C SER A 166 -18.25 -11.44 -12.09
N GLU A 167 -18.35 -12.67 -12.60
CA GLU A 167 -19.39 -13.08 -13.55
C GLU A 167 -20.78 -13.01 -12.91
N LYS A 168 -20.93 -13.50 -11.67
CA LYS A 168 -22.20 -13.45 -10.93
C LYS A 168 -22.69 -12.02 -10.68
N PHE A 169 -21.78 -11.09 -10.42
CA PHE A 169 -22.09 -9.67 -10.22
C PHE A 169 -22.17 -8.87 -11.54
N ASN A 170 -22.04 -9.53 -12.71
CA ASN A 170 -22.01 -8.91 -14.04
C ASN A 170 -20.98 -7.78 -14.17
N ILE A 171 -19.82 -7.95 -13.53
CA ILE A 171 -18.74 -6.98 -13.62
C ILE A 171 -17.97 -7.30 -14.90
N VAL A 172 -18.02 -6.40 -15.87
CA VAL A 172 -17.12 -6.47 -17.02
C VAL A 172 -15.72 -6.18 -16.51
N SER A 173 -14.96 -7.23 -16.19
CA SER A 173 -13.53 -7.09 -15.93
C SER A 173 -12.92 -6.44 -17.17
N SER A 174 -12.64 -5.15 -17.13
CA SER A 174 -11.78 -4.57 -18.15
C SER A 174 -10.47 -5.32 -18.03
N PRO A 175 -9.98 -6.02 -19.07
CA PRO A 175 -8.67 -6.64 -18.99
C PRO A 175 -7.72 -5.53 -18.57
N VAL A 176 -7.10 -5.70 -17.40
CA VAL A 176 -6.00 -4.84 -17.02
C VAL A 176 -4.98 -5.12 -18.10
N MET A 177 -4.93 -4.24 -19.11
CA MET A 177 -3.75 -4.14 -19.94
C MET A 177 -2.67 -3.85 -18.92
N ILE A 178 -1.96 -4.91 -18.54
CA ILE A 178 -0.64 -4.80 -17.95
C ILE A 178 0.02 -3.89 -18.96
N LYS A 179 0.19 -2.61 -18.60
CA LYS A 179 1.00 -1.73 -19.40
C LYS A 179 2.27 -2.55 -19.61
N PRO A 180 2.70 -2.79 -20.87
CA PRO A 180 4.00 -3.41 -21.09
C PRO A 180 4.93 -2.68 -20.14
N ILE A 181 5.68 -3.41 -19.31
CA ILE A 181 6.60 -2.82 -18.34
C ILE A 181 7.28 -1.68 -19.07
N ASP A 182 6.88 -0.45 -18.76
CA ASP A 182 7.54 0.74 -19.26
C ASP A 182 8.86 0.66 -18.50
N ILE A 183 9.83 -0.01 -19.10
CA ILE A 183 11.23 0.27 -18.87
C ILE A 183 11.30 1.73 -19.31
N GLU A 184 11.03 2.64 -18.39
CA GLU A 184 11.39 4.04 -18.54
C GLU A 184 12.90 3.98 -18.76
N ILE A 185 13.29 4.02 -20.04
CA ILE A 185 14.62 4.35 -20.47
C ILE A 185 14.83 5.72 -19.86
N PHE A 186 15.53 5.74 -18.72
CA PHE A 186 15.90 6.96 -18.01
C PHE A 186 16.43 7.96 -19.04
N ASP A 187 15.82 9.14 -19.06
CA ASP A 187 16.23 10.29 -19.85
C ASP A 187 17.77 10.43 -19.86
N GLU A 188 18.33 10.60 -21.05
CA GLU A 188 19.76 10.63 -21.33
C GLU A 188 20.55 11.76 -20.62
N ASP A 189 19.88 12.67 -19.89
CA ASP A 189 20.49 13.86 -19.30
C ASP A 189 21.00 13.70 -17.85
N ARG A 190 20.98 12.49 -17.29
CA ARG A 190 21.68 12.16 -16.03
C ARG A 190 22.84 11.17 -16.19
N LYS A 191 23.48 11.15 -17.36
CA LYS A 191 24.78 10.46 -17.53
C LYS A 191 25.91 11.28 -16.91
N LYS A 192 26.04 11.17 -15.59
CA LYS A 192 27.31 11.25 -14.85
C LYS A 192 26.98 10.89 -13.40
N ASN A 193 27.57 9.78 -12.93
CA ASN A 193 27.72 9.40 -11.51
C ASN A 193 26.81 8.29 -10.94
N LEU A 194 26.38 7.28 -11.71
CA LEU A 194 25.89 6.04 -11.08
C LEU A 194 26.14 4.77 -11.91
N TYR A 195 27.29 4.68 -12.58
CA TYR A 195 27.79 3.41 -13.08
C TYR A 195 28.89 2.93 -12.12
N THR A 196 28.49 2.39 -10.98
CA THR A 196 29.39 1.61 -10.15
C THR A 196 29.65 0.31 -10.92
N GLY A 197 30.91 0.03 -11.28
CA GLY A 197 31.34 -1.15 -12.08
C GLY A 197 30.94 -2.52 -11.54
N GLU A 198 30.13 -2.57 -10.48
CA GLU A 198 29.48 -3.75 -9.94
C GLU A 198 28.53 -4.41 -10.94
N PHE A 199 27.83 -3.64 -11.79
CA PHE A 199 26.92 -4.20 -12.80
C PHE A 199 27.67 -5.05 -13.84
N GLU A 200 28.77 -4.54 -14.38
CA GLU A 200 29.60 -5.22 -15.37
C GLU A 200 30.23 -6.50 -14.79
N SER A 201 30.67 -6.44 -13.53
CA SER A 201 31.19 -7.61 -12.80
C SER A 201 30.11 -8.69 -12.61
N THR A 202 28.87 -8.28 -12.35
CA THR A 202 27.73 -9.17 -12.15
C THR A 202 27.32 -9.80 -13.49
N LEU A 203 27.34 -9.03 -14.57
CA LEU A 203 27.07 -9.51 -15.92
C LEU A 203 28.10 -10.55 -16.37
N ARG A 204 29.38 -10.28 -16.11
CA ARG A 204 30.49 -11.21 -16.42
C ARG A 204 30.37 -12.51 -15.61
N LYS A 205 30.02 -12.43 -14.31
CA LYS A 205 29.73 -13.61 -13.47
C LYS A 205 28.54 -14.41 -13.99
N LEU A 206 27.47 -13.75 -14.41
CA LEU A 206 26.27 -14.41 -14.92
C LEU A 206 26.56 -15.15 -16.24
N LYS A 207 27.29 -14.49 -17.16
CA LYS A 207 27.70 -15.07 -18.44
C LYS A 207 28.59 -16.32 -18.23
N LYS A 208 29.59 -16.22 -17.35
CA LYS A 208 30.45 -17.36 -17.00
C LYS A 208 29.66 -18.55 -16.46
N ARG A 209 28.70 -18.30 -15.54
CA ARG A 209 27.82 -19.36 -15.02
C ARG A 209 26.95 -20.01 -16.09
N HIS A 210 26.47 -19.22 -17.05
CA HIS A 210 25.66 -19.74 -18.14
C HIS A 210 26.48 -20.67 -19.05
N GLU A 211 27.69 -20.26 -19.43
CA GLU A 211 28.60 -21.09 -20.24
C GLU A 211 28.99 -22.39 -19.52
N GLU A 212 29.29 -22.34 -18.22
CA GLU A 212 29.55 -23.55 -17.42
C GLU A 212 28.35 -24.50 -17.39
N THR A 213 27.14 -23.95 -17.32
CA THR A 213 25.91 -24.75 -17.31
C THR A 213 25.67 -25.39 -18.68
N LEU A 214 25.93 -24.66 -19.77
CA LEU A 214 25.87 -25.21 -21.13
C LEU A 214 26.90 -26.31 -21.36
N LYS A 215 28.16 -26.11 -20.93
CA LYS A 215 29.22 -27.13 -21.00
C LYS A 215 28.83 -28.38 -20.23
N ARG A 216 28.32 -28.24 -19.00
CA ARG A 216 27.81 -29.38 -18.21
C ARG A 216 26.66 -30.09 -18.90
N GLY A 217 25.72 -29.36 -19.49
CA GLY A 217 24.63 -29.94 -20.27
C GLY A 217 25.15 -30.72 -21.47
N GLN A 218 26.05 -30.13 -22.25
CA GLN A 218 26.63 -30.77 -23.43
C GLN A 218 27.43 -32.04 -23.09
N ALA A 219 28.19 -32.03 -21.99
CA ALA A 219 28.88 -33.22 -21.47
C ALA A 219 27.89 -34.30 -21.02
N LEU A 220 26.80 -33.92 -20.34
CA LEU A 220 25.77 -34.86 -19.88
C LEU A 220 25.07 -35.57 -21.06
N PHE A 221 24.91 -34.88 -22.18
CA PHE A 221 24.29 -35.44 -23.39
C PHE A 221 25.30 -36.09 -24.36
N GLY A 222 26.59 -36.20 -23.99
CA GLY A 222 27.62 -36.84 -24.82
C GLY A 222 27.87 -36.11 -26.15
N ILE A 223 27.58 -34.80 -26.21
CA ILE A 223 27.77 -33.98 -27.43
C ILE A 223 29.22 -33.50 -27.54
N LEU A 224 29.93 -33.41 -26.42
CA LEU A 224 31.37 -33.17 -26.36
C LEU A 224 32.07 -34.50 -26.11
N GLU A 225 32.83 -34.98 -27.09
CA GLU A 225 33.89 -35.96 -26.83
C GLU A 225 34.97 -35.25 -26.03
N ASP A 226 35.38 -35.82 -24.88
CA ASP A 226 36.48 -35.33 -24.04
C ASP A 226 37.80 -35.35 -24.84
N SER A 227 38.00 -34.38 -25.73
CA SER A 227 39.32 -34.04 -26.23
C SER A 227 39.98 -33.18 -25.16
N SER A 228 40.61 -33.88 -24.21
CA SER A 228 41.56 -33.34 -23.26
C SER A 228 42.68 -32.60 -24.01
N SER A 229 42.50 -31.30 -24.21
CA SER A 229 43.60 -30.36 -24.38
C SER A 229 43.44 -29.32 -23.28
N GLU A 230 44.24 -29.50 -22.24
CA GLU A 230 44.62 -28.45 -21.30
C GLU A 230 45.31 -27.33 -22.11
N GLU A 231 44.53 -26.48 -22.76
CA GLU A 231 45.02 -25.23 -23.33
C GLU A 231 44.65 -24.11 -22.36
N GLU A 232 45.68 -23.73 -21.61
CA GLU A 232 45.98 -22.41 -21.06
C GLU A 232 44.96 -21.33 -21.47
N MET A 233 44.03 -21.00 -20.57
CA MET A 233 43.40 -19.68 -20.60
C MET A 233 44.46 -18.69 -20.12
N GLU A 234 45.20 -18.13 -21.06
CA GLU A 234 45.98 -16.92 -20.87
C GLU A 234 45.08 -15.86 -20.23
N GLU A 235 45.43 -15.45 -19.01
CA GLU A 235 45.00 -14.19 -18.43
C GLU A 235 45.62 -13.07 -19.27
N GLU A 236 44.88 -12.59 -20.28
CA GLU A 236 45.16 -11.29 -20.89
C GLU A 236 44.96 -10.22 -19.80
N ASN A 237 46.09 -9.81 -19.22
CA ASN A 237 46.25 -8.59 -18.46
C ASN A 237 46.09 -7.40 -19.40
N ASP A 238 44.92 -6.74 -19.38
CA ASP A 238 44.81 -5.37 -19.88
C ASP A 238 45.32 -4.40 -18.82
N GLU A 239 46.58 -4.01 -19.02
CA GLU A 239 47.31 -2.92 -18.37
C GLU A 239 46.95 -1.58 -19.06
N VAL A 240 46.72 -0.52 -18.25
CA VAL A 240 46.76 0.92 -18.62
C VAL A 240 45.51 1.45 -19.38
N CYS A 241 44.77 2.47 -18.94
CA CYS A 241 45.22 3.84 -18.63
C CYS A 241 44.54 4.48 -17.39
N ASP A 242 45.38 4.87 -16.43
CA ASP A 242 45.17 6.07 -15.61
C ASP A 242 45.61 7.31 -16.41
N GLU A 243 44.79 8.35 -16.42
CA GLU A 243 45.19 9.76 -16.27
C GLU A 243 43.94 10.66 -16.35
N VAL A 244 43.28 10.89 -15.22
CA VAL A 244 42.56 12.16 -14.98
C VAL A 244 42.78 12.55 -13.52
N SER A 245 43.65 13.54 -13.34
CA SER A 245 43.80 14.31 -12.12
C SER A 245 42.49 15.02 -11.75
N GLY A 246 42.00 14.78 -10.55
CA GLY A 246 40.84 15.45 -9.98
C GLY A 246 40.96 15.46 -8.45
N GLU A 247 41.00 16.66 -7.90
CA GLU A 247 41.27 17.03 -6.51
C GLU A 247 40.55 16.19 -5.46
N VAL A 248 41.32 15.81 -4.44
CA VAL A 248 40.87 15.22 -3.18
C VAL A 248 40.08 16.26 -2.39
N CYS A 249 38.80 15.98 -2.14
CA CYS A 249 38.06 16.57 -1.03
C CYS A 249 38.06 15.53 0.10
N ASP A 250 38.85 15.78 1.13
CA ASP A 250 38.80 15.05 2.39
C ASP A 250 37.44 15.33 3.07
N GLU A 251 36.53 14.36 3.03
CA GLU A 251 35.42 14.27 3.98
C GLU A 251 35.62 13.02 4.83
N GLU A 252 36.06 13.26 6.08
CA GLU A 252 36.14 12.30 7.16
C GLU A 252 34.78 11.63 7.38
N ILE A 253 34.65 10.36 6.97
CA ILE A 253 33.54 9.51 7.42
C ILE A 253 33.85 9.10 8.86
N ALA A 254 33.27 9.84 9.80
CA ALA A 254 33.20 9.47 11.20
C ALA A 254 32.43 8.14 11.34
N GLY A 255 33.17 7.04 11.48
CA GLY A 255 32.66 5.74 11.92
C GLY A 255 32.19 5.81 13.37
N GLY A 256 31.00 6.38 13.59
CA GLY A 256 30.38 6.50 14.90
C GLY A 256 29.62 5.23 15.28
N ASN A 257 30.18 4.46 16.22
CA ASN A 257 29.53 3.64 17.26
C ASN A 257 28.06 3.21 17.03
N ASN A 258 27.77 2.45 15.95
CA ASN A 258 26.46 1.82 15.75
C ASN A 258 26.07 0.86 16.89
N GLU A 259 27.05 0.31 17.60
CA GLU A 259 26.86 -0.63 18.69
C GLU A 259 26.26 0.02 19.95
N ALA A 260 26.66 1.27 20.26
CA ALA A 260 26.10 2.02 21.38
C ALA A 260 24.63 2.43 21.12
N VAL A 261 24.28 2.73 19.87
CA VAL A 261 22.91 3.06 19.48
C VAL A 261 21.99 1.84 19.62
N PHE A 262 22.47 0.67 19.18
CA PHE A 262 21.74 -0.59 19.28
C PHE A 262 21.52 -1.03 20.74
N ASN A 263 22.56 -0.92 21.58
CA ASN A 263 22.47 -1.29 23.00
C ASN A 263 21.50 -0.40 23.78
N ASN A 264 21.43 0.90 23.45
CA ASN A 264 20.46 1.81 24.05
C ASN A 264 19.00 1.49 23.66
N GLU A 265 18.76 1.06 22.40
CA GLU A 265 17.42 0.71 21.95
C GLU A 265 16.89 -0.59 22.61
N ILE A 266 17.78 -1.55 22.88
CA ILE A 266 17.42 -2.79 23.60
C ILE A 266 17.09 -2.51 25.08
N ALA A 267 17.89 -1.68 25.75
CA ALA A 267 17.64 -1.29 27.14
C ALA A 267 16.25 -0.62 27.32
N ASP A 268 15.87 0.24 26.37
CA ASP A 268 14.56 0.90 26.34
C ASP A 268 13.39 -0.10 26.22
N VAL A 269 13.56 -1.16 25.42
CA VAL A 269 12.54 -2.22 25.25
C VAL A 269 12.42 -3.06 26.53
N LEU A 270 13.53 -3.37 27.20
CA LEU A 270 13.55 -4.12 28.46
C LEU A 270 12.89 -3.33 29.59
N HIS A 271 13.17 -2.03 29.69
CA HIS A 271 12.54 -1.17 30.69
C HIS A 271 11.02 -1.07 30.49
N ARG A 272 10.52 -0.97 29.25
CA ARG A 272 9.07 -1.01 28.95
C ARG A 272 8.40 -2.33 29.34
N LYS A 273 9.18 -3.40 29.53
CA LYS A 273 8.70 -4.71 29.98
C LYS A 273 8.84 -4.92 31.49
N GLY A 274 9.31 -3.90 32.23
CA GLY A 274 9.46 -3.96 33.68
C GLY A 274 10.69 -4.73 34.14
N VAL A 275 11.71 -4.86 33.28
CA VAL A 275 13.00 -5.46 33.64
C VAL A 275 13.96 -4.33 33.99
N GLU A 276 14.32 -4.22 35.26
CA GLU A 276 15.35 -3.29 35.75
C GLU A 276 16.73 -3.97 35.62
N LEU A 277 17.64 -3.35 34.85
CA LEU A 277 19.02 -3.81 34.74
C LEU A 277 19.84 -3.15 35.86
N GLU A 278 20.37 -3.94 36.79
CA GLU A 278 21.32 -3.45 37.78
C GLU A 278 22.67 -3.19 37.09
N ASN A 279 23.09 -1.92 37.04
CA ASN A 279 24.36 -1.54 36.43
C ASN A 279 25.53 -1.96 37.33
N ASP A 280 26.03 -3.18 37.12
CA ASP A 280 27.29 -3.62 37.73
C ASP A 280 28.46 -2.89 37.07
N GLN A 281 29.14 -2.02 37.83
CA GLN A 281 30.19 -1.11 37.34
C GLN A 281 31.47 -1.81 36.82
N ASN A 282 31.52 -3.14 36.74
CA ASN A 282 32.73 -3.89 36.34
C ASN A 282 32.46 -5.06 35.37
N GLY A 283 31.25 -5.21 34.83
CA GLY A 283 30.90 -6.26 33.87
C GLY A 283 30.68 -5.73 32.44
N SER A 284 30.98 -6.53 31.43
CA SER A 284 30.58 -6.23 30.04
C SER A 284 29.04 -6.24 29.95
N ASN A 285 28.45 -5.10 29.58
CA ASN A 285 26.98 -4.94 29.48
C ASN A 285 26.32 -5.97 28.55
N ASP A 286 27.07 -6.55 27.62
CA ASP A 286 26.56 -7.49 26.63
C ASP A 286 26.06 -8.80 27.28
N ASP A 287 26.75 -9.30 28.31
CA ASP A 287 26.37 -10.56 28.96
C ASP A 287 25.05 -10.42 29.75
N VAL A 288 24.84 -9.27 30.39
CA VAL A 288 23.63 -8.96 31.16
C VAL A 288 22.41 -8.85 30.23
N ILE A 289 22.57 -8.22 29.06
CA ILE A 289 21.52 -8.09 28.05
C ILE A 289 21.15 -9.46 27.48
N VAL A 290 22.14 -10.29 27.17
CA VAL A 290 21.90 -11.64 26.60
C VAL A 290 21.13 -12.53 27.57
N ASP A 291 21.44 -12.50 28.86
CA ASP A 291 20.74 -13.31 29.85
C ASP A 291 19.32 -12.78 30.15
N ALA A 292 19.10 -11.47 30.13
CA ALA A 292 17.76 -10.88 30.22
C ALA A 292 16.86 -11.30 29.05
N VAL A 293 17.40 -11.30 27.82
CA VAL A 293 16.66 -11.74 26.61
C VAL A 293 16.34 -13.24 26.68
N LYS A 294 17.29 -14.08 27.11
CA LYS A 294 17.06 -15.52 27.30
C LYS A 294 15.96 -15.80 28.32
N SER A 295 15.94 -15.07 29.44
CA SER A 295 14.91 -15.19 30.47
C SER A 295 13.51 -14.84 29.94
N LEU A 296 13.38 -13.76 29.17
CA LEU A 296 12.12 -13.37 28.51
C LEU A 296 11.66 -14.41 27.47
N CYS A 297 12.58 -15.01 26.73
CA CYS A 297 12.25 -16.09 25.79
C CYS A 297 11.77 -17.37 26.49
N ALA A 298 12.29 -17.67 27.69
CA ALA A 298 11.86 -18.83 28.47
C ALA A 298 10.44 -18.66 29.06
N GLN A 299 10.08 -17.46 29.52
CA GLN A 299 8.75 -17.17 30.08
C GLN A 299 7.61 -17.26 29.04
N LYS A 300 7.92 -17.13 27.75
CA LYS A 300 6.94 -17.13 26.66
C LYS A 300 6.65 -18.52 26.07
N LYS A 301 7.30 -19.57 26.61
CA LYS A 301 7.15 -20.98 26.18
C LYS A 301 6.17 -21.79 27.05
N ILE A 302 5.38 -21.12 27.89
CA ILE A 302 4.28 -21.67 28.71
C ILE A 302 2.97 -21.15 28.14
#